data_AF-A0A1Q7RPZ7-F1
#
_entry.id   AF-A0A1Q7RPZ7-F1
#
_cell.length_a   1.000
_cell.length_b   1.000
_cell.length_c   1.000
_cell.angle_alpha   90.00
_cell.angle_beta   90.00
_cell.angle_gamma   90.00
#
_symmetry.space_group_name_H-M   'P 1'
#
loop_
_entity.id
_entity.type
_entity.pdbx_description
1 polymer ?
#
loop_
_entity_poly.entity_id
_entity_poly.type
_entity_poly.pdbx_seq_one_letter_code
_entity_poly.pdbx_strand_id
1 'polypeptide(L)'
;MSTNSISWRDRLRAGLPLLPIAGGIDVPNAAATADKFVRVTSGRQADYTAGIQGTAPQKFETAATQAAGTYAAGVQQAVAEDRFAKGLSGAGAKWRRKAEAVGGARFGQGVTAARDDYAKGVEPYLQELAGIQLDPRGPRGSPQNLNRVAQVAQRLNSRRRGVSG
;
A
#
# COMPACT_ATOMS: atom_id res chain seq x y z
N MET A 1 -58.96 -1.56 -39.35
CA MET A 1 -58.94 -1.94 -37.91
C MET A 1 -57.57 -1.60 -37.37
N SER A 2 -57.54 -0.78 -36.32
CA SER A 2 -56.36 -0.09 -35.77
C SER A 2 -55.29 -1.06 -35.27
N THR A 3 -54.04 -0.86 -35.70
CA THR A 3 -52.86 -1.54 -35.18
C THR A 3 -52.57 -1.01 -33.77
N ASN A 4 -52.73 -1.88 -32.79
CA ASN A 4 -52.55 -1.56 -31.37
C ASN A 4 -51.04 -1.43 -31.08
N SER A 5 -50.49 -0.22 -31.16
CA SER A 5 -49.11 0.07 -30.79
C SER A 5 -48.99 0.17 -29.28
N ILE A 6 -48.45 -0.88 -28.64
CA ILE A 6 -48.06 -0.83 -27.23
C ILE A 6 -46.83 0.08 -27.13
N SER A 7 -47.02 1.22 -26.49
CA SER A 7 -46.01 2.27 -26.31
C SER A 7 -44.89 1.80 -25.39
N TRP A 8 -43.66 2.24 -25.70
CA TRP A 8 -42.42 2.01 -24.93
C TRP A 8 -42.53 2.28 -23.43
N ARG A 9 -43.49 3.11 -23.02
CA ARG A 9 -43.77 3.44 -21.62
C ARG A 9 -44.32 2.25 -20.82
N ASP A 10 -45.01 1.30 -21.46
CA ASP A 10 -45.62 0.16 -20.77
C ASP A 10 -44.61 -0.93 -20.40
N ARG A 11 -43.45 -0.96 -21.08
CA ARG A 11 -42.38 -1.96 -20.80
C ARG A 11 -41.55 -1.64 -19.55
N LEU A 12 -41.59 -0.40 -19.06
CA LEU A 12 -40.85 0.00 -17.85
C LEU A 12 -41.52 -0.45 -16.54
N ARG A 13 -42.75 -0.97 -16.57
CA ARG A 13 -43.48 -1.42 -15.37
C ARG A 13 -43.38 -2.92 -15.08
N ALA A 14 -42.80 -3.74 -15.97
CA ALA A 14 -42.89 -5.21 -15.87
C ALA A 14 -41.59 -5.94 -15.49
N GLY A 15 -40.47 -5.27 -15.24
CA GLY A 15 -39.26 -5.90 -14.68
C GLY A 15 -38.64 -7.04 -15.52
N LEU A 16 -38.99 -7.16 -16.80
CA LEU A 16 -38.43 -8.16 -17.70
C LEU A 16 -37.11 -7.65 -18.30
N PRO A 17 -36.06 -8.50 -18.37
CA PRO A 17 -34.77 -8.11 -18.95
C PRO A 17 -34.92 -7.77 -20.43
N LEU A 18 -34.27 -6.67 -20.83
CA LEU A 18 -34.15 -6.26 -22.23
C LEU A 18 -33.37 -7.33 -23.00
N LEU A 19 -34.01 -7.95 -23.99
CA LEU A 19 -33.30 -8.72 -25.02
C LEU A 19 -32.71 -7.75 -26.06
N PRO A 20 -31.44 -7.91 -26.48
CA PRO A 20 -30.77 -6.96 -27.36
C PRO A 20 -31.17 -7.15 -28.83
N ILE A 21 -31.23 -6.06 -29.58
CA ILE A 21 -31.25 -6.05 -31.05
C ILE A 21 -29.89 -5.52 -31.54
N ALA A 22 -29.16 -6.37 -32.25
CA ALA A 22 -28.07 -6.15 -33.21
C ALA A 22 -27.03 -5.01 -32.95
N GLY A 23 -25.77 -5.42 -32.73
CA GLY A 23 -24.59 -4.79 -33.37
C GLY A 23 -23.52 -4.11 -32.48
N GLY A 24 -23.76 -3.92 -31.18
CA GLY A 24 -22.80 -3.33 -30.26
C GLY A 24 -22.50 -4.25 -29.07
N ILE A 25 -21.28 -4.22 -28.54
CA ILE A 25 -20.97 -4.83 -27.24
C ILE A 25 -21.68 -3.99 -26.17
N ASP A 26 -22.62 -4.59 -25.45
CA ASP A 26 -23.23 -3.97 -24.27
C ASP A 26 -22.18 -3.87 -23.15
N VAL A 27 -21.61 -2.68 -22.96
CA VAL A 27 -20.64 -2.41 -21.91
C VAL A 27 -21.37 -2.00 -20.62
N PRO A 28 -21.16 -2.70 -19.50
CA PRO A 28 -21.78 -2.33 -18.22
C PRO A 28 -21.40 -0.92 -17.78
N ASN A 29 -22.34 -0.22 -17.12
CA ASN A 29 -22.08 1.07 -16.50
C ASN A 29 -21.03 0.94 -15.38
N ALA A 30 -20.12 1.92 -15.29
CA ALA A 30 -19.06 1.97 -14.27
C ALA A 30 -19.58 1.92 -12.82
N ALA A 31 -20.67 2.64 -12.51
CA ALA A 31 -21.30 2.62 -11.19
C ALA A 31 -21.88 1.24 -10.87
N ALA A 32 -22.63 0.64 -11.80
CA ALA A 32 -23.18 -0.70 -11.62
C ALA A 32 -22.07 -1.77 -11.43
N THR A 33 -20.95 -1.60 -12.13
CA THR A 33 -19.77 -2.46 -11.97
C THR A 33 -19.11 -2.26 -10.60
N ALA A 34 -18.98 -1.01 -10.13
CA ALA A 34 -18.45 -0.70 -8.80
C ALA A 34 -19.35 -1.26 -7.68
N ASP A 35 -20.66 -1.14 -7.80
CA ASP A 35 -21.63 -1.68 -6.85
C ASP A 35 -21.57 -3.19 -6.78
N LYS A 36 -21.50 -3.85 -7.95
CA LYS A 36 -21.28 -5.31 -8.03
C LYS A 36 -19.96 -5.70 -7.36
N PHE A 37 -18.88 -4.97 -7.63
CA PHE A 37 -17.58 -5.24 -7.02
C PHE A 37 -17.64 -5.17 -5.50
N VAL A 38 -18.22 -4.10 -4.93
CA VAL A 38 -18.38 -3.95 -3.47
C VAL A 38 -19.23 -5.08 -2.90
N ARG A 39 -20.42 -5.32 -3.47
CA ARG A 39 -21.36 -6.36 -3.00
C ARG A 39 -20.72 -7.74 -2.98
N VAL A 40 -20.01 -8.12 -4.04
CA VAL A 40 -19.47 -9.48 -4.19
C VAL A 40 -18.16 -9.66 -3.43
N THR A 41 -17.29 -8.65 -3.37
CA THR A 41 -15.93 -8.82 -2.82
C THR A 41 -15.93 -8.77 -1.30
N SER A 42 -16.82 -8.00 -0.66
CA SER A 42 -16.88 -7.95 0.79
C SER A 42 -17.20 -9.32 1.42
N GLY A 43 -17.96 -10.19 0.72
CA GLY A 43 -18.23 -11.56 1.17
C GLY A 43 -17.05 -12.52 1.05
N ARG A 44 -15.94 -12.12 0.40
CA ARG A 44 -14.78 -12.99 0.11
C ARG A 44 -13.64 -12.85 1.11
N GLN A 45 -13.87 -12.23 2.26
CA GLN A 45 -12.84 -12.06 3.28
C GLN A 45 -12.28 -13.41 3.78
N ALA A 46 -13.14 -14.43 3.90
CA ALA A 46 -12.72 -15.77 4.29
C ALA A 46 -11.77 -16.40 3.25
N ASP A 47 -12.10 -16.29 1.95
CA ASP A 47 -11.24 -16.78 0.87
C ASP A 47 -9.88 -16.08 0.86
N TYR A 48 -9.87 -14.77 1.09
CA TYR A 48 -8.64 -13.99 1.20
C TYR A 48 -7.76 -14.50 2.36
N THR A 49 -8.34 -14.70 3.55
CA THR A 49 -7.61 -15.21 4.72
C THR A 49 -7.12 -16.64 4.49
N ALA A 50 -7.96 -17.51 3.92
CA ALA A 50 -7.60 -18.89 3.59
C ALA A 50 -6.43 -18.95 2.59
N GLY A 51 -6.43 -18.09 1.57
CA GLY A 51 -5.34 -18.01 0.60
C GLY A 51 -4.00 -17.61 1.24
N ILE A 52 -4.01 -16.69 2.20
CA ILE A 52 -2.81 -16.31 2.97
C ILE A 52 -2.33 -17.49 3.82
N GLN A 53 -3.23 -18.10 4.60
CA GLN A 53 -2.89 -19.21 5.49
C GLN A 53 -2.40 -20.45 4.74
N GLY A 54 -2.92 -20.70 3.53
CA GLY A 54 -2.48 -21.78 2.66
C GLY A 54 -1.14 -21.53 1.96
N THR A 55 -0.58 -20.31 2.03
CA THR A 55 0.70 -19.98 1.40
C THR A 55 1.84 -20.12 2.40
N ALA A 56 2.73 -21.09 2.17
CA ALA A 56 3.94 -21.24 2.98
C ALA A 56 4.84 -19.98 2.87
N PRO A 57 5.33 -19.42 3.99
CA PRO A 57 6.17 -18.22 3.97
C PRO A 57 7.40 -18.33 3.04
N GLN A 58 8.07 -19.48 3.03
CA GLN A 58 9.26 -19.73 2.21
C GLN A 58 8.94 -19.69 0.71
N LYS A 59 7.72 -20.08 0.31
CA LYS A 59 7.27 -20.00 -1.08
C LYS A 59 7.19 -18.55 -1.53
N PHE A 60 6.63 -17.69 -0.70
CA PHE A 60 6.58 -16.25 -0.96
C PHE A 60 8.00 -15.67 -1.05
N GLU A 61 8.85 -15.95 -0.06
CA GLU A 61 10.21 -15.42 0.02
C GLU A 61 11.06 -15.80 -1.20
N THR A 62 11.01 -17.08 -1.61
CA THR A 62 11.73 -17.58 -2.78
C THR A 62 11.26 -16.89 -4.07
N ALA A 63 9.94 -16.83 -4.28
CA ALA A 63 9.37 -16.22 -5.48
C ALA A 63 9.69 -14.72 -5.57
N ALA A 64 9.59 -14.00 -4.45
CA ALA A 64 9.92 -12.58 -4.38
C ALA A 64 11.41 -12.32 -4.66
N THR A 65 12.30 -13.17 -4.12
CA THR A 65 13.75 -13.04 -4.31
C THR A 65 14.15 -13.27 -5.76
N GLN A 66 13.57 -14.28 -6.42
CA GLN A 66 13.80 -14.56 -7.85
C GLN A 66 13.31 -13.43 -8.76
N ALA A 67 12.29 -12.68 -8.34
CA ALA A 67 11.74 -11.55 -9.09
C ALA A 67 12.54 -10.24 -8.95
N ALA A 68 13.63 -10.20 -8.17
CA ALA A 68 14.37 -8.97 -7.88
C ALA A 68 14.85 -8.23 -9.16
N GLY A 69 15.34 -8.98 -10.16
CA GLY A 69 15.78 -8.40 -11.44
C GLY A 69 14.64 -7.74 -12.22
N THR A 70 13.48 -8.42 -12.30
CA THR A 70 12.28 -7.89 -12.96
C THR A 70 11.75 -6.65 -12.24
N TYR A 71 11.76 -6.66 -10.90
CA TYR A 71 11.39 -5.51 -10.09
C TYR A 71 12.30 -4.30 -10.39
N ALA A 72 13.63 -4.50 -10.40
CA ALA A 72 14.58 -3.43 -10.69
C ALA A 72 14.36 -2.80 -12.07
N ALA A 73 14.19 -3.62 -13.11
CA ALA A 73 13.88 -3.14 -14.46
C ALA A 73 12.57 -2.34 -14.50
N GLY A 74 11.52 -2.83 -13.84
CA GLY A 74 10.23 -2.14 -13.77
C GLY A 74 10.29 -0.78 -13.05
N VAL A 75 11.06 -0.69 -11.96
CA VAL A 75 11.27 0.58 -11.24
C VAL A 75 12.03 1.58 -12.12
N GLN A 76 13.10 1.14 -12.79
CA GLN A 76 13.87 2.00 -13.70
C GLN A 76 12.98 2.56 -14.82
N GLN A 77 12.16 1.71 -15.44
CA GLN A 77 11.20 2.13 -16.44
C GLN A 77 10.18 3.13 -15.87
N ALA A 78 9.63 2.88 -14.69
CA ALA A 78 8.65 3.77 -14.06
C ALA A 78 9.23 5.16 -13.76
N VAL A 79 10.52 5.22 -13.36
CA VAL A 79 11.25 6.47 -13.18
C VAL A 79 11.47 7.18 -14.51
N ALA A 80 11.96 6.47 -15.54
CA ALA A 80 12.18 7.05 -16.87
C ALA A 80 10.89 7.62 -17.48
N GLU A 81 9.74 6.99 -17.20
CA GLU A 81 8.44 7.43 -17.68
C GLU A 81 7.72 8.42 -16.77
N ASP A 82 8.33 8.84 -15.66
CA ASP A 82 7.74 9.75 -14.67
C ASP A 82 6.35 9.29 -14.15
N ARG A 83 6.19 7.96 -13.98
CA ARG A 83 4.89 7.38 -13.58
C ARG A 83 4.45 7.85 -12.19
N PHE A 84 5.39 8.18 -11.31
CA PHE A 84 5.09 8.66 -9.96
C PHE A 84 4.37 10.01 -9.96
N ALA A 85 4.94 11.04 -10.61
CA ALA A 85 4.32 12.36 -10.64
C ALA A 85 2.99 12.33 -11.38
N LYS A 86 2.93 11.60 -12.50
CA LYS A 86 1.67 11.37 -13.25
C LYS A 86 0.59 10.71 -12.39
N GLY A 87 0.95 9.71 -11.58
CA GLY A 87 0.02 9.02 -10.69
C GLY A 87 -0.46 9.88 -9.51
N LEU A 88 0.32 10.87 -9.08
CA LEU A 88 -0.06 11.80 -8.02
C LEU A 88 -0.93 12.97 -8.51
N SER A 89 -0.77 13.37 -9.76
CA SER A 89 -1.55 14.47 -10.34
C SER A 89 -3.06 14.22 -10.20
N GLY A 90 -3.75 15.12 -9.51
CA GLY A 90 -5.20 15.01 -9.24
C GLY A 90 -5.60 13.97 -8.18
N ALA A 91 -4.67 13.22 -7.60
CA ALA A 91 -4.99 12.14 -6.66
C ALA A 91 -5.15 12.58 -5.19
N GLY A 92 -4.90 13.86 -4.86
CA GLY A 92 -4.89 14.36 -3.48
C GLY A 92 -6.20 14.13 -2.71
N ALA A 93 -7.35 14.39 -3.34
CA ALA A 93 -8.66 14.15 -2.73
C ALA A 93 -8.92 12.65 -2.46
N LYS A 94 -8.47 11.77 -3.39
CA LYS A 94 -8.55 10.32 -3.23
C LYS A 94 -7.67 9.85 -2.07
N TRP A 95 -6.43 10.38 -1.98
CA TRP A 95 -5.50 10.07 -0.89
C TRP A 95 -6.12 10.43 0.46
N ARG A 96 -6.56 11.69 0.65
CA ARG A 96 -7.12 12.15 1.93
C ARG A 96 -8.27 11.26 2.39
N ARG A 97 -9.25 11.05 1.51
CA ARG A 97 -10.42 10.19 1.80
C ARG A 97 -10.03 8.77 2.22
N LYS A 98 -9.01 8.16 1.58
CA LYS A 98 -8.56 6.80 1.91
C LYS A 98 -7.69 6.75 3.17
N ALA A 99 -6.85 7.75 3.39
CA ALA A 99 -6.04 7.87 4.59
C ALA A 99 -6.93 7.99 5.84
N GLU A 100 -7.96 8.84 5.79
CA GLU A 100 -8.91 9.03 6.89
C GLU A 100 -9.79 7.80 7.11
N ALA A 101 -10.44 7.29 6.06
CA ALA A 101 -11.44 6.23 6.22
C ALA A 101 -10.85 4.83 6.46
N VAL A 102 -9.64 4.55 5.97
CA VAL A 102 -9.03 3.21 6.04
C VAL A 102 -7.74 3.24 6.84
N GLY A 103 -6.87 4.22 6.57
CA GLY A 103 -5.59 4.37 7.25
C GLY A 103 -5.75 4.57 8.75
N GLY A 104 -6.66 5.47 9.16
CA GLY A 104 -6.96 5.74 10.57
C GLY A 104 -7.34 4.49 11.36
N ALA A 105 -8.24 3.67 10.82
CA ALA A 105 -8.67 2.43 11.46
C ALA A 105 -7.55 1.37 11.54
N ARG A 106 -6.71 1.27 10.50
CA ARG A 106 -5.65 0.25 10.43
C ARG A 106 -4.40 0.60 11.25
N PHE A 107 -4.17 1.88 11.55
CA PHE A 107 -2.94 2.34 12.19
C PHE A 107 -2.68 1.64 13.53
N GLY A 108 -3.62 1.71 14.48
CA GLY A 108 -3.44 1.11 15.81
C GLY A 108 -3.29 -0.41 15.79
N GLN A 109 -4.06 -1.09 14.94
CA GLN A 109 -3.96 -2.54 14.74
C GLN A 109 -2.59 -2.93 14.17
N GLY A 110 -2.12 -2.19 13.17
CA GLY A 110 -0.81 -2.41 12.56
C GLY A 110 0.34 -2.19 13.54
N VAL A 111 0.29 -1.12 14.35
CA VAL A 111 1.30 -0.86 15.38
C VAL A 111 1.37 -2.01 16.40
N THR A 112 0.22 -2.51 16.84
CA THR A 112 0.16 -3.63 17.79
C THR A 112 0.75 -4.90 17.18
N ALA A 113 0.39 -5.22 15.93
CA ALA A 113 0.90 -6.38 15.22
C ALA A 113 2.42 -6.31 14.96
N ALA A 114 2.97 -5.10 14.78
CA ALA A 114 4.38 -4.87 14.48
C ALA A 114 5.29 -4.77 15.71
N ARG A 115 4.79 -4.98 16.94
CA ARG A 115 5.55 -4.80 18.18
C ARG A 115 6.89 -5.54 18.17
N ASP A 116 6.87 -6.82 17.84
CA ASP A 116 8.07 -7.66 17.92
C ASP A 116 9.01 -7.41 16.74
N ASP A 117 8.47 -7.05 15.57
CA ASP A 117 9.27 -6.62 14.42
C ASP A 117 10.00 -5.31 14.71
N TYR A 118 9.32 -4.36 15.37
CA TYR A 118 9.94 -3.11 15.83
C TYR A 118 11.06 -3.40 16.83
N ALA A 119 10.80 -4.24 17.84
CA ALA A 119 11.81 -4.63 18.82
C ALA A 119 13.06 -5.22 18.14
N LYS A 120 12.88 -6.19 17.23
CA LYS A 120 13.97 -6.80 16.46
C LYS A 120 14.70 -5.79 15.57
N GLY A 121 13.96 -4.88 14.94
CA GLY A 121 14.52 -3.88 14.03
C GLY A 121 15.31 -2.78 14.74
N VAL A 122 14.90 -2.39 15.95
CA VAL A 122 15.55 -1.33 16.73
C VAL A 122 16.73 -1.85 17.56
N GLU A 123 16.70 -3.12 17.97
CA GLU A 123 17.72 -3.75 18.82
C GLU A 123 19.17 -3.45 18.38
N PRO A 124 19.55 -3.57 17.08
CA PRO A 124 20.92 -3.32 16.67
C PRO A 124 21.40 -1.88 16.89
N TYR A 125 20.47 -0.91 16.86
CA TYR A 125 20.79 0.50 17.11
C TYR A 125 20.91 0.78 18.60
N LEU A 126 20.10 0.12 19.44
CA LEU A 126 20.22 0.20 20.89
C LEU A 126 21.53 -0.42 21.37
N GLN A 127 21.94 -1.55 20.78
CA GLN A 127 23.23 -2.16 21.03
C GLN A 127 24.40 -1.26 20.61
N GLU A 128 24.30 -0.63 19.43
CA GLU A 128 25.29 0.35 18.98
C GLU A 128 25.40 1.48 20.01
N LEU A 129 24.28 2.11 20.38
CA LEU A 129 24.25 3.21 21.38
C LEU A 129 24.84 2.80 22.73
N ALA A 130 24.53 1.61 23.21
CA ALA A 130 25.06 1.08 24.47
C ALA A 130 26.59 0.90 24.42
N GLY A 131 27.13 0.62 23.23
CA GLY A 131 28.56 0.44 22.99
C GLY A 131 29.34 1.73 22.73
N ILE A 132 28.70 2.89 22.51
CA ILE A 132 29.42 4.12 22.15
C ILE A 132 30.13 4.71 23.37
N GLN A 133 31.45 4.84 23.28
CA GLN A 133 32.26 5.69 24.15
C GLN A 133 32.31 7.10 23.56
N LEU A 134 31.76 8.07 24.28
CA LEU A 134 31.74 9.47 23.88
C LEU A 134 32.88 10.23 24.55
N ASP A 135 33.49 11.17 23.83
CA ASP A 135 34.50 12.09 24.38
C ASP A 135 33.98 12.83 25.61
N PRO A 136 34.83 13.21 26.58
CA PRO A 136 34.41 13.97 27.75
C PRO A 136 33.58 15.21 27.40
N ARG A 137 32.56 15.50 28.22
CA ARG A 137 31.75 16.72 28.05
C ARG A 137 32.59 17.97 28.29
N GLY A 138 32.48 18.95 27.41
CA GLY A 138 33.05 20.28 27.59
C GLY A 138 32.09 21.25 28.29
N PRO A 139 32.52 22.49 28.60
CA PRO A 139 31.66 23.53 29.15
C PRO A 139 30.39 23.76 28.34
N ARG A 140 29.34 24.29 28.96
CA ARG A 140 28.07 24.59 28.26
C ARG A 140 28.34 25.45 27.02
N GLY A 141 27.81 25.01 25.87
CA GLY A 141 27.97 25.70 24.59
C GLY A 141 29.28 25.42 23.86
N SER A 142 30.18 24.59 24.41
CA SER A 142 31.44 24.29 23.75
C SER A 142 31.27 23.39 22.52
N PRO A 143 32.12 23.53 21.48
CA PRO A 143 32.09 22.68 20.29
C PRO A 143 32.23 21.18 20.58
N GLN A 144 32.96 20.81 21.64
CA GLN A 144 33.14 19.41 22.07
C GLN A 144 31.81 18.70 22.33
N ASN A 145 30.79 19.41 22.84
CA ASN A 145 29.48 18.82 23.07
C ASN A 145 28.74 18.50 21.76
N LEU A 146 28.96 19.28 20.70
CA LEU A 146 28.44 18.97 19.36
C LEU A 146 29.17 17.76 18.74
N ASN A 147 30.49 17.63 18.97
CA ASN A 147 31.26 16.48 18.49
C ASN A 147 30.71 15.15 19.04
N ARG A 148 30.26 15.13 20.30
CA ARG A 148 29.59 13.95 20.88
C ARG A 148 28.31 13.57 20.12
N VAL A 149 27.50 14.55 19.72
CA VAL A 149 26.29 14.30 18.91
C VAL A 149 26.68 13.78 17.53
N ALA A 150 27.72 14.35 16.92
CA ALA A 150 28.24 13.89 15.65
C ALA A 150 28.70 12.42 15.70
N GLN A 151 29.39 12.01 16.77
CA GLN A 151 29.80 10.62 16.98
C GLN A 151 28.60 9.66 17.02
N VAL A 152 27.54 10.00 17.77
CA VAL A 152 26.31 9.20 17.80
C VAL A 152 25.66 9.11 16.43
N ALA A 153 25.50 10.24 15.75
CA ALA A 153 24.87 10.29 14.43
C ALA A 153 25.65 9.47 13.39
N GLN A 154 26.98 9.57 13.40
CA GLN A 154 27.84 8.79 12.51
C GLN A 154 27.69 7.29 12.74
N ARG A 155 27.75 6.83 14.00
CA ARG A 155 27.62 5.41 14.36
C ARG A 155 26.27 4.84 13.94
N LEU A 156 25.17 5.51 14.28
CA LEU A 156 23.82 5.10 13.89
C LEU A 156 23.63 5.09 12.37
N ASN A 157 24.17 6.09 11.66
CA ASN A 157 24.05 6.15 10.20
C ASN A 157 24.90 5.08 9.50
N SER A 158 26.07 4.76 10.02
CA SER A 158 26.88 3.63 9.54
C SER A 158 26.12 2.31 9.71
N ARG A 159 25.54 2.08 10.90
CA ARG A 159 24.67 0.91 11.15
C ARG A 159 23.50 0.84 10.18
N ARG A 160 22.80 1.95 9.95
CA ARG A 160 21.65 2.03 9.03
C ARG A 160 22.01 1.68 7.59
N ARG A 161 23.16 2.15 7.12
CA ARG A 161 23.62 1.91 5.75
C ARG A 161 24.21 0.52 5.53
N GLY A 162 24.33 -0.29 6.59
CA GLY A 162 25.00 -1.60 6.52
C GLY A 162 26.50 -1.49 6.24
N VAL A 163 27.08 -0.28 6.41
CA VAL A 163 28.52 -0.04 6.30
C VAL A 163 29.05 -0.10 7.72
N SER A 164 29.44 -1.29 8.17
CA SER A 164 30.21 -1.42 9.41
C SER A 164 31.52 -0.65 9.20
N GLY A 165 31.77 0.36 10.02
CA GLY A 165 33.08 0.98 10.13
C GLY A 165 34.01 0.11 10.96
#